data_AF-I3C3X1-F1
#
_entry.id   AF-I3C3X1-F1
#
_cell.length_a   1.000
_cell.length_b   1.000
_cell.length_c   1.000
_cell.angle_alpha   90.00
_cell.angle_beta   90.00
_cell.angle_gamma   90.00
#
_symmetry.space_group_name_H-M   'P 1'
#
loop_
_entity.id
_entity.type
_entity.pdbx_description
1 polymer ?
#
loop_
_entity_poly.entity_id
_entity_poly.type
_entity_poly.pdbx_seq_one_letter_code
_entity_poly.pdbx_strand_id
1 'polypeptide(L)'
;MQKAIVYIFLISLMKVGAQVPTLTTAENEFKKGNYTKAINLYSEIHTAKSQLQIARAYNALGNYDKAEKQYLEAIKLDTTLFVAQNELGKLYFKNSDFKKARMIYYNPLCI
;
A
#
# COMPACT_ATOMS: atom_id res chain seq x y z
N MET A 1 19.06 -9.23 38.20
CA MET A 1 19.31 -10.10 37.03
C MET A 1 18.04 -10.41 36.22
N GLN A 2 16.84 -10.54 36.82
CA GLN A 2 15.59 -10.81 36.09
C GLN A 2 15.12 -9.69 35.13
N LYS A 3 15.30 -8.41 35.47
CA LYS A 3 14.80 -7.29 34.64
C LYS A 3 15.52 -7.15 33.29
N ALA A 4 16.78 -7.58 33.18
CA ALA A 4 17.55 -7.54 31.95
C ALA A 4 17.08 -8.60 30.92
N ILE A 5 16.64 -9.76 31.40
CA ILE A 5 16.14 -10.86 30.56
C ILE A 5 14.82 -10.47 29.88
N VAL A 6 13.94 -9.75 30.60
CA VAL A 6 12.67 -9.22 30.05
C VAL A 6 12.95 -8.19 28.94
N TYR A 7 13.96 -7.35 29.11
CA TYR A 7 14.35 -6.36 28.10
C TYR A 7 14.92 -7.01 26.84
N ILE A 8 15.74 -8.04 26.96
CA ILE A 8 16.26 -8.81 25.81
C ILE A 8 15.12 -9.50 25.06
N PHE A 9 14.13 -10.03 25.76
CA PHE A 9 12.94 -10.64 25.16
C PHE A 9 12.06 -9.60 24.45
N LEU A 10 11.92 -8.39 24.98
CA LEU A 10 11.20 -7.28 24.33
C LEU A 10 11.90 -6.77 23.06
N ILE A 11 13.23 -6.80 23.00
CA ILE A 11 13.99 -6.42 21.80
C ILE A 11 13.85 -7.49 20.70
N SER A 12 13.68 -8.77 21.05
CA SER A 12 13.46 -9.86 20.08
C SER A 12 12.11 -9.80 19.34
N LEU A 13 11.16 -8.96 19.77
CA LEU A 13 9.89 -8.72 19.09
C LEU A 13 10.01 -7.66 17.97
N MET A 14 11.13 -6.93 17.91
CA MET A 14 11.44 -6.11 16.76
C MET A 14 12.03 -7.01 15.68
N LYS A 15 11.16 -7.54 14.81
CA LYS A 15 11.50 -8.33 13.62
C LYS A 15 12.23 -7.43 12.58
N VAL A 16 13.38 -6.89 12.94
CA VAL A 16 14.20 -6.03 12.10
C VAL A 16 15.18 -6.94 11.37
N GLY A 17 14.88 -7.26 10.10
CA GLY A 17 15.86 -7.91 9.22
C GLY A 17 15.32 -8.76 8.07
N ALA A 18 14.03 -9.14 8.04
CA ALA A 18 13.51 -10.08 7.04
C ALA A 18 12.58 -9.48 5.96
N GLN A 19 12.43 -8.16 5.89
CA GLN A 19 11.44 -7.52 5.00
C GLN A 19 11.92 -7.29 3.55
N VAL A 20 13.23 -7.33 3.30
CA VAL A 20 13.81 -7.13 1.95
C VAL A 20 13.50 -8.28 0.98
N PRO A 21 13.58 -9.58 1.36
CA PRO A 21 13.18 -10.68 0.49
C PRO A 21 11.72 -10.61 0.06
N THR A 22 10.83 -10.21 0.98
CA THR A 22 9.38 -10.13 0.71
C THR A 22 9.06 -9.03 -0.29
N LEU A 23 9.68 -7.84 -0.19
CA LEU A 23 9.47 -6.75 -1.13
C LEU A 23 9.94 -7.11 -2.55
N THR A 24 11.18 -7.58 -2.68
CA THR A 24 11.73 -7.97 -4.00
C THR A 24 10.93 -9.10 -4.63
N THR A 25 10.48 -10.06 -3.84
CA THR A 25 9.62 -11.15 -4.33
C THR A 25 8.24 -10.61 -4.77
N ALA A 26 7.62 -9.70 -4.00
CA ALA A 26 6.36 -9.08 -4.36
C ALA A 26 6.44 -8.31 -5.69
N GLU A 27 7.50 -7.53 -5.86
CA GLU A 27 7.77 -6.80 -7.11
C GLU A 27 7.95 -7.74 -8.30
N ASN A 28 8.66 -8.85 -8.12
CA ASN A 28 8.86 -9.85 -9.16
C ASN A 28 7.54 -10.53 -9.55
N GLU A 29 6.71 -10.91 -8.58
CA GLU A 29 5.39 -11.49 -8.85
C GLU A 29 4.47 -10.47 -9.55
N PHE A 30 4.53 -9.19 -9.15
CA PHE A 30 3.79 -8.13 -9.81
C PHE A 30 4.20 -7.98 -11.28
N LYS A 31 5.51 -7.95 -11.57
CA LYS A 31 6.05 -7.85 -12.94
C LYS A 31 5.66 -9.03 -13.82
N LYS A 32 5.49 -10.22 -13.24
CA LYS A 32 5.00 -11.42 -13.94
C LYS A 32 3.48 -11.40 -14.19
N GLY A 33 2.76 -10.42 -13.63
CA GLY A 33 1.30 -10.37 -13.69
C GLY A 33 0.59 -11.25 -12.64
N ASN A 34 1.34 -11.84 -11.71
CA ASN A 34 0.79 -12.67 -10.63
C ASN A 34 0.24 -11.77 -9.50
N TYR A 35 -0.74 -10.93 -9.83
CA TYR A 35 -1.23 -9.86 -8.96
C TYR A 35 -1.75 -10.37 -7.62
N THR A 36 -2.46 -11.49 -7.57
CA THR A 36 -2.95 -12.06 -6.29
C THR A 36 -1.79 -12.44 -5.35
N LYS A 37 -0.72 -13.04 -5.89
CA LYS A 37 0.46 -13.39 -5.09
C LYS A 37 1.22 -12.15 -4.65
N ALA A 38 1.37 -11.17 -5.55
CA ALA A 38 1.97 -9.89 -5.23
C ALA A 38 1.20 -9.17 -4.10
N ILE A 39 -0.14 -9.16 -4.15
CA ILE A 39 -1.00 -8.58 -3.10
C ILE A 39 -0.71 -9.21 -1.74
N ASN A 40 -0.68 -10.55 -1.66
CA ASN A 40 -0.41 -11.24 -0.41
C ASN A 40 0.96 -10.87 0.15
N LEU A 41 2.00 -10.84 -0.69
CA LEU A 41 3.36 -10.48 -0.27
C LEU A 41 3.47 -9.01 0.17
N TYR A 42 2.87 -8.07 -0.57
CA TYR A 42 2.84 -6.66 -0.18
C TYR A 42 2.04 -6.44 1.11
N SER A 43 1.04 -7.27 1.38
CA SER A 43 0.22 -7.16 2.58
C SER A 43 1.02 -7.44 3.85
N GLU A 44 2.10 -8.22 3.80
CA GLU A 44 2.98 -8.47 4.94
C GLU A 44 3.88 -7.29 5.32
N ILE A 45 4.01 -6.29 4.43
CA ILE A 45 4.96 -5.17 4.58
C ILE A 45 4.30 -3.96 5.26
N HIS A 46 3.01 -3.72 5.02
CA HIS A 46 2.21 -2.66 5.65
C HIS A 46 2.80 -1.24 5.60
N THR A 47 3.36 -0.82 4.45
CA THR A 47 3.85 0.56 4.22
C THR A 47 2.96 1.28 3.21
N ALA A 48 3.01 2.62 3.18
CA ALA A 48 2.30 3.41 2.17
C ALA A 48 2.65 2.95 0.72
N LYS A 49 3.93 2.63 0.48
CA LYS A 49 4.40 2.09 -0.80
C LYS A 49 3.85 0.70 -1.09
N SER A 50 3.76 -0.19 -0.11
CA SER A 50 3.18 -1.52 -0.35
C SER A 50 1.67 -1.43 -0.60
N GLN A 51 0.95 -0.55 0.11
CA GLN A 51 -0.47 -0.29 -0.16
C GLN A 51 -0.71 0.28 -1.56
N LEU A 52 0.15 1.19 -2.03
CA LEU A 52 0.13 1.66 -3.41
C LEU A 52 0.27 0.51 -4.41
N GLN A 53 1.19 -0.44 -4.17
CA GLN A 53 1.37 -1.56 -5.07
C GLN A 53 0.19 -2.55 -5.03
N ILE A 54 -0.42 -2.77 -3.87
CA ILE A 54 -1.66 -3.54 -3.74
C ILE A 54 -2.78 -2.86 -4.53
N ALA A 55 -2.92 -1.53 -4.44
CA ALA A 55 -3.90 -0.76 -5.18
C ALA A 55 -3.73 -0.92 -6.70
N ARG A 56 -2.48 -0.82 -7.19
CA ARG A 56 -2.15 -1.06 -8.60
C ARG A 56 -2.47 -2.49 -9.04
N ALA A 57 -2.19 -3.48 -8.20
CA ALA A 57 -2.48 -4.88 -8.50
C ALA A 57 -4.01 -5.12 -8.60
N TYR A 58 -4.79 -4.56 -7.67
CA TYR A 58 -6.26 -4.62 -7.77
C TYR A 58 -6.79 -3.88 -9.01
N ASN A 59 -6.21 -2.73 -9.35
CA ASN A 59 -6.58 -1.99 -10.55
C ASN A 59 -6.29 -2.80 -11.83
N ALA A 60 -5.15 -3.49 -11.89
CA ALA A 60 -4.80 -4.38 -13.00
C ALA A 60 -5.75 -5.59 -13.12
N LEU A 61 -6.28 -6.06 -11.99
CA LEU A 61 -7.32 -7.10 -11.94
C LEU A 61 -8.73 -6.58 -12.24
N GLY A 62 -8.92 -5.27 -12.46
CA GLY A 62 -10.24 -4.66 -12.66
C GLY A 62 -11.07 -4.50 -11.38
N ASN A 63 -10.51 -4.80 -10.21
CA ASN A 63 -11.18 -4.68 -8.91
C ASN A 63 -11.08 -3.25 -8.39
N TYR A 64 -11.76 -2.31 -9.05
CA TYR A 64 -11.61 -0.87 -8.79
C TYR A 64 -12.00 -0.45 -7.37
N ASP A 65 -13.04 -1.03 -6.78
CA ASP A 65 -13.45 -0.73 -5.40
C ASP A 65 -12.37 -1.11 -4.37
N LYS A 66 -11.68 -2.23 -4.61
CA LYS A 66 -10.56 -2.65 -3.76
C LYS A 66 -9.35 -1.76 -4.00
N ALA A 67 -9.09 -1.39 -5.26
CA ALA A 67 -8.00 -0.47 -5.59
C ALA A 67 -8.19 0.89 -4.90
N GLU A 68 -9.39 1.48 -4.96
CA GLU A 68 -9.75 2.74 -4.28
C GLU A 68 -9.40 2.67 -2.79
N LYS A 69 -9.86 1.63 -2.09
CA LYS A 69 -9.57 1.45 -0.66
C LYS A 69 -8.08 1.44 -0.35
N GLN A 70 -7.27 0.76 -1.16
CA GLN A 70 -5.83 0.66 -0.91
C GLN A 70 -5.08 1.94 -1.29
N TYR A 71 -5.52 2.67 -2.32
CA TYR A 71 -5.00 4.01 -2.59
C TYR A 71 -5.28 4.97 -1.43
N LEU A 72 -6.50 4.97 -0.90
CA LEU A 72 -6.86 5.79 0.25
C LEU A 72 -6.02 5.45 1.48
N GLU A 73 -5.81 4.16 1.76
CA GLU A 73 -4.93 3.74 2.86
C GLU A 73 -3.47 4.16 2.63
N ALA A 74 -2.96 4.07 1.40
CA ALA A 74 -1.62 4.57 1.06
C ALA A 74 -1.47 6.07 1.34
N ILE A 75 -2.48 6.87 0.98
CA ILE A 75 -2.50 8.33 1.22
C ILE A 75 -2.61 8.63 2.71
N LYS A 76 -3.40 7.85 3.46
CA LYS A 76 -3.53 8.00 4.91
C LYS A 76 -2.22 7.69 5.65
N LEU A 77 -1.49 6.68 5.20
CA LEU A 77 -0.18 6.31 5.76
C LEU A 77 0.92 7.32 5.41
N ASP A 78 0.86 7.91 4.22
CA ASP A 78 1.79 8.95 3.77
C ASP A 78 1.06 9.97 2.90
N THR A 79 0.69 11.09 3.51
CA THR A 79 -0.03 12.19 2.85
C THR A 79 0.82 12.91 1.79
N THR A 80 2.13 12.68 1.79
CA THR A 80 3.08 13.23 0.81
C THR A 80 3.30 12.30 -0.38
N LEU A 81 2.68 11.11 -0.38
CA LEU A 81 2.77 10.15 -1.48
C LEU A 81 1.88 10.56 -2.66
N PHE A 82 2.26 11.65 -3.33
CA PHE A 82 1.52 12.27 -4.45
C PHE A 82 1.24 11.30 -5.60
N VAL A 83 2.07 10.27 -5.78
CA VAL A 83 1.83 9.21 -6.77
C VAL A 83 0.53 8.44 -6.48
N ALA A 84 0.21 8.17 -5.21
CA ALA A 84 -1.03 7.48 -4.83
C ALA A 84 -2.25 8.37 -5.08
N GLN A 85 -2.17 9.66 -4.75
CA GLN A 85 -3.21 10.65 -5.04
C GLN A 85 -3.47 10.75 -6.55
N ASN A 86 -2.40 10.86 -7.34
CA ASN A 86 -2.53 10.98 -8.79
C ASN A 86 -3.16 9.73 -9.42
N GLU A 87 -2.77 8.54 -8.97
CA GLU A 87 -3.33 7.29 -9.51
C GLU A 87 -4.78 7.06 -9.08
N LEU A 88 -5.15 7.44 -7.85
CA LEU A 88 -6.54 7.43 -7.42
C LEU A 88 -7.40 8.42 -8.21
N GLY A 89 -6.89 9.64 -8.43
CA GLY A 89 -7.57 10.63 -9.28
C GLY A 89 -7.78 10.13 -10.70
N LYS A 90 -6.78 9.45 -11.29
CA LYS A 90 -6.90 8.80 -12.61
C LYS A 90 -7.93 7.68 -12.61
N LEU A 91 -7.98 6.87 -11.55
CA LEU A 91 -8.99 5.82 -11.39
C LEU A 91 -10.40 6.42 -11.40
N TYR A 92 -10.64 7.49 -10.64
CA TYR A 92 -11.92 8.18 -10.64
C TYR A 92 -12.26 8.80 -11.99
N PHE A 93 -11.29 9.40 -12.68
CA PHE A 93 -11.51 9.89 -14.05
C PHE A 93 -11.93 8.77 -14.99
N LYS A 94 -11.26 7.62 -14.95
CA LYS A 94 -11.59 6.44 -15.76
C LYS A 94 -13.01 5.92 -15.48
N ASN A 95 -13.45 6.00 -14.21
CA ASN A 95 -14.79 5.58 -13.80
C ASN A 95 -15.85 6.69 -13.91
N SER A 96 -15.51 7.85 -14.50
CA SER A 96 -16.39 9.03 -14.60
C SER A 96 -16.83 9.63 -13.24
N ASP A 97 -16.13 9.31 -12.16
CA ASP A 97 -16.35 9.84 -10.82
C ASP A 97 -15.68 11.22 -10.63
N PHE A 98 -16.01 12.17 -11.51
CA PHE A 98 -15.31 13.47 -11.58
C PHE A 98 -15.39 14.28 -10.28
N LYS A 99 -16.44 14.08 -9.48
CA LYS A 99 -16.57 14.70 -8.15
C LYS A 99 -15.47 14.20 -7.20
N LYS A 100 -15.28 12.88 -7.12
CA LYS A 100 -14.21 12.28 -6.30
C LYS A 100 -12.83 12.66 -6.85
N ALA A 101 -12.64 12.62 -8.17
CA ALA A 101 -11.39 13.05 -8.80
C ALA A 101 -11.01 14.48 -8.40
N ARG A 102 -11.95 15.43 -8.50
CA ARG A 102 -11.74 16.82 -8.05
C ARG A 102 -11.37 16.87 -6.57
N MET A 103 -12.05 16.11 -5.72
CA MET A 103 -11.73 16.09 -4.28
C MET A 103 -10.28 15.68 -4.04
N ILE A 104 -9.79 14.63 -4.70
CA ILE A 104 -8.40 14.17 -4.57
C ILE A 104 -7.40 15.24 -5.03
N TYR A 105 -7.64 15.91 -6.16
CA TYR A 105 -6.67 16.86 -6.71
C TYR A 105 -6.63 18.21 -5.98
N TYR A 106 -7.76 18.66 -5.43
CA TYR A 106 -7.86 20.00 -4.84
C TYR A 106 -7.85 19.96 -3.30
N ASN A 107 -8.37 18.90 -2.67
CA ASN A 107 -8.46 18.75 -1.22
C ASN A 107 -7.99 17.35 -0.75
N PRO A 108 -6.73 16.95 -1.01
CA PRO A 108 -6.22 15.61 -0.70
C PRO A 108 -6.15 15.28 0.81
N LEU A 109 -6.32 16.26 1.70
CA LEU A 109 -6.28 16.06 3.16
C LEU A 109 -7.67 15.83 3.79
N CYS A 110 -8.75 15.86 2.99
CA CYS A 110 -10.13 15.67 3.46
C CYS A 110 -10.68 14.24 3.24
N ILE A 111 -9.80 13.27 3.00
CA ILE A 111 -10.12 11.86 2.69
C ILE A 111 -9.74 10.92 3.83
#